data_AF-A9NNK7-F1
#
_entry.id   AF-A9NNK7-F1
#
_cell.length_a   1.000
_cell.length_b   1.000
_cell.length_c   1.000
_cell.angle_alpha   90.00
_cell.angle_beta   90.00
_cell.angle_gamma   90.00
#
_symmetry.space_group_name_H-M   'P 1'
#
loop_
_entity.id
_entity.type
_entity.pdbx_description
1 polymer ?
#
loop_
_entity_poly.entity_id
_entity_poly.type
_entity_poly.pdbx_seq_one_letter_code
_entity_poly.pdbx_strand_id
1 'polypeptide(L)'
;MDELVVHKGGCHCGRVRWQAQAPVDIVASKCNCSDCSMRGPIPFVVPECNFQLQEESREWLTTYTFGTHTAKHIFCKVCGITSYYIQRSNPGGAGVALNVNCVDPGTIKYVEIKHFDGKNWG
;
A
#
# COMPACT_ATOMS: atom_id res chain seq x y z
N MET A 1 10.49 -19.18 -9.47
CA MET A 1 10.25 -17.72 -9.44
C MET A 1 8.81 -17.57 -9.84
N ASP A 2 7.96 -17.14 -8.92
CA ASP A 2 6.52 -17.09 -9.17
C ASP A 2 6.23 -16.13 -10.32
N GLU A 3 5.30 -16.54 -11.19
CA GLU A 3 4.89 -15.73 -12.33
C GLU A 3 4.27 -14.42 -11.82
N LEU A 4 4.83 -13.29 -12.26
CA LEU A 4 4.31 -11.97 -11.93
C LEU A 4 3.20 -11.60 -12.91
N VAL A 5 2.10 -11.07 -12.37
CA VAL A 5 1.01 -10.50 -13.14
C VAL A 5 0.85 -9.02 -12.81
N VAL A 6 0.19 -8.28 -13.70
CA VAL A 6 -0.12 -6.86 -13.46
C VAL A 6 -1.40 -6.76 -12.65
N HIS A 7 -1.28 -6.35 -11.40
CA HIS A 7 -2.40 -5.90 -10.57
C HIS A 7 -2.68 -4.44 -10.83
N LYS A 8 -3.95 -4.08 -10.94
CA LYS A 8 -4.42 -2.69 -10.96
C LYS A 8 -5.09 -2.40 -9.63
N GLY A 9 -5.07 -1.14 -9.22
CA GLY A 9 -5.76 -0.74 -8.02
C GLY A 9 -5.82 0.77 -7.86
N GLY A 10 -6.41 1.21 -6.76
CA GLY A 10 -6.62 2.62 -6.53
C GLY A 10 -7.46 2.94 -5.32
N CYS A 11 -7.76 4.23 -5.15
CA CYS A 11 -8.68 4.68 -4.11
C CYS A 11 -10.14 4.46 -4.51
N HIS A 12 -11.06 4.54 -3.55
CA HIS A 12 -12.50 4.36 -3.76
C HIS A 12 -13.10 5.24 -4.87
N CYS A 13 -12.74 6.54 -4.93
CA CYS A 13 -13.31 7.45 -5.93
C CYS A 13 -12.66 7.36 -7.33
N GLY A 14 -11.72 6.43 -7.53
CA GLY A 14 -11.07 6.18 -8.82
C GLY A 14 -10.07 7.26 -9.27
N ARG A 15 -9.85 8.33 -8.51
CA ARG A 15 -8.92 9.42 -8.88
C ARG A 15 -7.45 9.09 -8.65
N VAL A 16 -7.15 8.21 -7.69
CA VAL A 16 -5.82 7.65 -7.48
C VAL A 16 -5.82 6.23 -8.01
N ARG A 17 -4.97 5.95 -8.99
CA ARG A 17 -4.86 4.69 -9.71
C ARG A 17 -3.41 4.32 -9.93
N TRP A 18 -3.12 3.04 -9.81
CA TRP A 18 -1.78 2.49 -10.00
C TRP A 18 -1.85 1.10 -10.63
N GLN A 19 -0.72 0.66 -11.14
CA GLN A 19 -0.46 -0.71 -11.53
C GLN A 19 0.81 -1.22 -10.85
N ALA A 20 0.84 -2.52 -10.54
CA ALA A 20 1.99 -3.16 -9.93
C ALA A 20 2.18 -4.60 -10.39
N GLN A 21 3.42 -5.04 -10.52
CA GLN A 21 3.76 -6.44 -10.81
C GLN A 21 4.00 -7.21 -9.51
N ALA A 22 3.18 -8.23 -9.25
CA ALA A 22 3.28 -9.13 -8.10
C ALA A 22 2.74 -10.53 -8.46
N PRO A 23 3.01 -11.58 -7.65
CA PRO A 23 2.39 -12.88 -7.83
C PRO A 23 0.87 -12.86 -7.59
N VAL A 24 0.14 -13.81 -8.17
CA VAL A 24 -1.30 -14.00 -7.93
C VAL A 24 -1.64 -14.41 -6.49
N ASP A 25 -0.67 -15.02 -5.79
CA ASP A 25 -0.75 -15.40 -4.39
C ASP A 25 0.00 -14.36 -3.55
N ILE A 26 -0.73 -13.60 -2.75
CA ILE A 26 -0.21 -12.44 -2.04
C ILE A 26 0.07 -12.79 -0.58
N VAL A 27 1.26 -12.46 -0.10
CA VAL A 27 1.56 -12.41 1.33
C VAL A 27 1.43 -10.97 1.80
N ALA A 28 0.39 -10.69 2.58
CA ALA A 28 0.12 -9.37 3.14
C ALA A 28 0.38 -9.35 4.66
N SER A 29 0.62 -8.17 5.20
CA SER A 29 0.87 -7.95 6.63
C SER A 29 -0.25 -7.15 7.27
N LYS A 30 -0.68 -7.52 8.47
CA LYS A 30 -1.62 -6.76 9.29
C LYS A 30 -0.95 -6.31 10.58
N CYS A 31 -0.71 -5.01 10.70
CA CYS A 31 -0.05 -4.39 11.84
C CYS A 31 -1.06 -3.93 12.91
N ASN A 32 -0.72 -4.14 14.18
CA ASN A 32 -1.53 -3.74 15.34
C ASN A 32 -1.12 -2.42 16.01
N CYS A 33 -0.19 -1.63 15.44
CA CYS A 33 0.19 -0.33 16.01
C CYS A 33 -1.00 0.64 16.02
N SER A 34 -0.89 1.75 16.76
CA SER A 34 -2.00 2.71 16.93
C SER A 34 -2.53 3.26 15.59
N ASP A 35 -1.65 3.69 14.67
CA ASP A 35 -2.07 4.22 13.37
C ASP A 35 -2.63 3.11 12.45
N CYS A 36 -1.96 1.97 12.32
CA CYS A 36 -2.43 0.88 11.47
C CYS A 36 -3.74 0.26 11.97
N SER A 37 -3.94 0.16 13.28
CA SER A 37 -5.21 -0.36 13.84
C SER A 37 -6.39 0.55 13.52
N MET A 38 -6.16 1.87 13.42
CA MET A 38 -7.21 2.85 13.06
C MET A 38 -7.46 2.88 11.54
N ARG A 39 -6.40 2.84 10.73
CA ARG A 39 -6.51 2.90 9.25
C ARG A 39 -6.93 1.56 8.63
N GLY A 40 -6.66 0.44 9.30
CA GLY A 40 -6.95 -0.91 8.84
C GLY A 40 -6.32 -1.35 7.51
N PRO A 41 -5.10 -0.92 7.11
CA PRO A 41 -4.51 -1.39 5.87
C PRO A 41 -4.05 -2.86 6.02
N ILE A 42 -4.14 -3.62 4.93
CA ILE A 42 -3.58 -4.97 4.82
C ILE A 42 -2.57 -4.96 3.65
N PRO A 43 -1.39 -4.34 3.84
CA PRO A 43 -0.42 -4.13 2.79
C PRO A 43 0.33 -5.40 2.36
N PHE A 44 0.63 -5.51 1.06
CA PHE A 44 1.73 -6.30 0.53
C PHE A 44 2.75 -5.36 -0.14
N VAL A 45 4.03 -5.76 -0.18
CA VAL A 45 5.11 -4.89 -0.67
C VAL A 45 5.61 -5.39 -2.03
N VAL A 46 5.72 -4.48 -2.99
CA VAL A 46 6.38 -4.72 -4.28
C VAL A 46 7.64 -3.87 -4.38
N PRO A 47 8.66 -4.29 -5.16
CA PRO A 47 9.79 -3.41 -5.50
C PRO A 47 9.31 -2.12 -6.19
N GLU A 48 10.02 -1.01 -5.99
CA GLU A 48 9.67 0.26 -6.63
C GLU A 48 9.64 0.17 -8.17
N CYS A 49 10.57 -0.58 -8.77
CA CYS A 49 10.61 -0.81 -10.21
C CYS A 49 9.39 -1.60 -10.75
N ASN A 50 8.65 -2.28 -9.88
CA ASN A 50 7.44 -3.01 -10.24
C ASN A 50 6.17 -2.18 -10.01
N PHE A 51 6.27 -0.94 -9.53
CA PHE A 51 5.14 -0.06 -9.25
C PHE A 51 5.09 1.11 -10.22
N GLN A 52 3.88 1.43 -10.69
CA GLN A 52 3.64 2.62 -11.47
C GLN A 52 2.34 3.31 -11.05
N LEU A 53 2.45 4.57 -10.68
CA LEU A 53 1.32 5.46 -10.43
C LEU A 53 0.90 6.13 -11.75
N GLN A 54 -0.41 6.21 -12.02
CA GLN A 54 -0.89 7.03 -13.14
C GLN A 54 -0.54 8.51 -12.91
N GLU A 55 -0.18 9.23 -13.96
CA GLU A 55 0.37 10.59 -13.83
C GLU A 55 -0.64 11.55 -13.17
N GLU A 56 -1.89 11.49 -13.61
CA GLU A 56 -3.00 12.30 -13.12
C GLU A 56 -3.32 11.99 -11.65
N SER A 57 -2.98 10.79 -11.16
CA SER A 57 -3.22 10.44 -9.76
C SER A 57 -2.43 11.32 -8.78
N ARG A 58 -1.30 11.90 -9.21
CA ARG A 58 -0.43 12.74 -8.37
C ARG A 58 -1.15 13.95 -7.80
N GLU A 59 -2.06 14.55 -8.57
CA GLU A 59 -2.80 15.74 -8.14
C GLU A 59 -3.79 15.43 -7.01
N TRP A 60 -4.24 14.17 -6.88
CA TRP A 60 -5.26 13.73 -5.93
C TRP A 60 -4.67 13.19 -4.62
N LEU A 61 -3.35 13.12 -4.51
CA LEU A 61 -2.67 12.66 -3.31
C LEU A 61 -2.44 13.81 -2.33
N THR A 62 -2.56 13.50 -1.05
CA THR A 62 -2.05 14.34 0.04
C THR A 62 -1.25 13.49 1.00
N THR A 63 -0.36 14.12 1.77
CA THR A 63 0.49 13.45 2.74
C THR A 63 0.24 14.02 4.13
N TYR A 64 -0.07 13.14 5.07
CA TYR A 64 -0.08 13.45 6.49
C TYR A 64 1.21 12.94 7.14
N THR A 65 1.81 13.75 7.99
CA THR A 65 2.99 13.38 8.80
C THR A 65 2.77 13.89 10.22
N PHE A 66 3.32 13.17 11.20
CA PHE A 66 3.27 13.55 12.61
C PHE A 66 4.54 13.07 13.35
N GLY A 67 4.75 13.53 14.58
CA GLY A 67 5.90 13.11 15.39
C GLY A 67 7.24 13.52 14.74
N THR A 68 8.08 12.54 14.40
CA THR A 68 9.39 12.77 13.75
C THR A 68 9.29 13.11 12.26
N HIS A 69 8.08 13.15 11.69
CA HIS A 69 7.81 13.38 10.27
C HIS A 69 8.45 12.38 9.28
N THR A 70 9.05 11.30 9.79
CA THR A 70 9.70 10.26 8.96
C THR A 70 8.69 9.42 8.19
N ALA A 71 7.56 9.08 8.83
CA ALA A 71 6.49 8.35 8.18
C ALA A 71 5.63 9.28 7.33
N LYS A 72 5.49 8.96 6.04
CA LYS A 72 4.63 9.69 5.10
C LYS A 72 3.36 8.89 4.85
N HIS A 73 2.26 9.34 5.43
CA HIS A 73 0.94 8.73 5.24
C HIS A 73 0.28 9.35 4.02
N ILE A 74 0.40 8.68 2.88
CA ILE A 74 -0.15 9.12 1.60
C ILE A 74 -1.60 8.61 1.47
N PHE A 75 -2.52 9.46 1.05
CA PHE A 75 -3.91 9.07 0.77
C PHE A 75 -4.59 9.99 -0.24
N CYS A 76 -5.70 9.53 -0.80
CA CYS A 76 -6.53 10.33 -1.68
C CYS A 76 -7.16 11.50 -0.89
N LYS A 77 -6.86 12.74 -1.28
CA LYS A 77 -7.40 13.96 -0.66
C LYS A 77 -8.92 14.13 -0.80
N VAL A 78 -9.55 13.31 -1.64
CA VAL A 78 -11.00 13.34 -1.88
C VAL A 78 -11.73 12.33 -1.00
N CYS A 79 -11.33 11.05 -1.04
CA CYS A 79 -12.05 9.97 -0.37
C CYS A 79 -11.34 9.41 0.88
N GLY A 80 -10.16 9.92 1.22
CA GLY A 80 -9.42 9.51 2.42
C GLY A 80 -8.69 8.16 2.32
N ILE A 81 -8.90 7.39 1.26
CA ILE A 81 -8.33 6.04 1.12
C ILE A 81 -6.81 6.09 0.87
N THR A 82 -6.05 5.36 1.69
CA THR A 82 -4.66 4.98 1.44
C THR A 82 -4.63 3.71 0.60
N SER A 83 -4.51 3.86 -0.72
CA SER A 83 -4.38 2.71 -1.63
C SER A 83 -2.95 2.18 -1.71
N TYR A 84 -1.96 3.05 -1.47
CA TYR A 84 -0.55 2.68 -1.35
C TYR A 84 0.20 3.66 -0.45
N TYR A 85 1.36 3.27 0.06
CA TYR A 85 2.26 4.14 0.82
C TYR A 85 3.70 3.60 0.84
N ILE A 86 4.65 4.43 1.25
CA ILE A 86 6.04 4.04 1.48
C ILE A 86 6.23 3.78 2.97
N GLN A 87 6.68 2.58 3.34
CA GLN A 87 6.85 2.19 4.73
C GLN A 87 8.04 2.90 5.39
N ARG A 88 7.90 3.24 6.69
CA ARG A 88 8.96 3.87 7.49
C ARG A 88 10.21 2.99 7.62
N SER A 89 10.05 1.67 7.72
CA SER A 89 11.13 0.68 7.79
C SER A 89 11.96 0.59 6.50
N ASN A 90 11.54 1.29 5.45
CA ASN A 90 12.21 1.33 4.17
C ASN A 90 12.72 2.75 3.86
N PRO A 91 13.74 3.25 4.58
CA PRO A 91 14.23 4.62 4.44
C PRO A 91 14.85 4.92 3.06
N GLY A 92 15.10 3.90 2.23
CA GLY A 92 15.60 4.02 0.86
C GLY A 92 14.52 3.93 -0.23
N GLY A 93 13.24 3.73 0.12
CA GLY A 93 12.17 3.66 -0.89
C GLY A 93 12.15 2.40 -1.75
N ALA A 94 12.96 1.38 -1.44
CA ALA A 94 13.15 0.16 -2.24
C ALA A 94 11.88 -0.67 -2.54
N GLY A 95 10.73 -0.28 -1.98
CA GLY A 95 9.48 -1.01 -2.09
C GLY A 95 8.27 -0.18 -1.66
N VAL A 96 7.16 -0.43 -2.34
CA VAL A 96 5.88 0.25 -2.20
C VAL A 96 4.88 -0.71 -1.57
N ALA A 97 4.23 -0.27 -0.48
CA ALA A 97 3.19 -1.04 0.18
C ALA A 97 1.83 -0.74 -0.47
N LEU A 98 1.18 -1.77 -0.99
CA LEU A 98 -0.11 -1.72 -1.67
C LEU A 98 -1.18 -2.35 -0.77
N ASN A 99 -2.27 -1.64 -0.51
CA ASN A 99 -3.35 -2.19 0.30
C ASN A 99 -4.14 -3.21 -0.52
N VAL A 100 -4.21 -4.47 -0.06
CA VAL A 100 -4.91 -5.55 -0.79
C VAL A 100 -6.39 -5.23 -1.03
N ASN A 101 -7.03 -4.50 -0.12
CA ASN A 101 -8.41 -4.05 -0.24
C ASN A 101 -8.63 -3.01 -1.36
N CYS A 102 -7.55 -2.49 -1.93
CA CYS A 102 -7.56 -1.48 -2.99
C CYS A 102 -7.12 -2.04 -4.35
N VAL A 103 -6.89 -3.35 -4.43
CA VAL A 103 -6.61 -4.05 -5.70
C VAL A 103 -7.94 -4.29 -6.40
N ASP A 104 -8.00 -3.99 -7.69
CA ASP A 104 -9.15 -4.31 -8.52
C ASP A 104 -9.36 -5.84 -8.57
N PRO A 105 -10.61 -6.32 -8.60
CA PRO A 105 -10.89 -7.75 -8.65
C PRO A 105 -10.31 -8.41 -9.90
N GLY A 106 -9.97 -9.70 -9.80
CA GLY A 106 -9.69 -10.59 -10.93
C GLY A 106 -8.26 -11.09 -11.09
N THR A 107 -7.29 -10.51 -10.39
CA THR A 107 -5.87 -10.90 -10.52
C THR A 107 -5.32 -11.65 -9.31
N ILE A 108 -5.81 -11.36 -8.11
CA ILE A 108 -5.43 -12.06 -6.88
C ILE A 108 -6.26 -13.35 -6.73
N LYS A 109 -5.58 -14.47 -6.48
CA LYS A 109 -6.20 -15.78 -6.23
C LYS A 109 -6.24 -16.13 -4.75
N TYR A 110 -5.16 -15.85 -4.02
CA TYR A 110 -5.04 -16.14 -2.60
C TYR A 110 -4.35 -14.99 -1.87
N VAL A 111 -4.72 -14.79 -0.60
CA VAL A 111 -4.08 -13.81 0.29
C VAL A 111 -3.76 -14.50 1.61
N GLU A 112 -2.49 -14.68 1.91
CA GLU A 112 -2.01 -15.02 3.25
C GLU A 112 -1.86 -13.73 4.06
N ILE A 113 -2.51 -13.64 5.23
CA ILE A 113 -2.36 -12.50 6.14
C ILE A 113 -1.44 -12.88 7.29
N LYS A 114 -0.26 -12.27 7.33
CA LYS A 114 0.68 -12.36 8.45
C LYS A 114 0.43 -11.23 9.44
N HIS A 115 0.37 -11.57 10.73
CA HIS A 115 0.20 -10.57 11.77
C HIS A 115 1.54 -10.01 12.22
N PHE A 116 1.63 -8.68 12.32
CA PHE A 116 2.82 -7.97 12.77
C PHE A 116 2.54 -7.20 14.06
N ASP A 117 3.40 -7.39 15.06
CA ASP A 117 3.29 -6.73 16.36
C ASP A 117 3.95 -5.34 16.35
N GLY A 118 3.29 -4.39 15.70
CA GLY A 118 3.71 -3.00 15.66
C GLY A 118 3.52 -2.22 16.97
N LYS A 119 2.82 -2.77 17.98
CA LYS A 119 2.72 -2.12 19.31
C LYS A 119 4.04 -2.17 20.07
N ASN A 120 4.79 -3.26 19.91
CA ASN A 120 6.06 -3.50 20.59
C ASN A 120 7.27 -3.31 19.65
N TRP A 121 7.06 -2.67 18.50
CA TRP A 121 8.08 -2.44 17.49
C TRP A 121 8.75 -1.07 17.69
N GLY A 122 10.08 -1.06 17.87
CA GLY A 122 10.92 0.12 18.11
C GLY A 122 11.49 0.72 16.83
#